data_AF-A0A9W7IBU5-F1
#
_entry.id   AF-A0A9W7IBU5-F1
#
_cell.length_a   1.000
_cell.length_b   1.000
_cell.length_c   1.000
_cell.angle_alpha   90.00
_cell.angle_beta   90.00
_cell.angle_gamma   90.00
#
_symmetry.space_group_name_H-M   'P 1'
#
loop_
_entity.id
_entity.type
_entity.pdbx_description
1 polymer ?
#
loop_
_entity_poly.entity_id
_entity_poly.type
_entity_poly.pdbx_seq_one_letter_code
_entity_poly.pdbx_strand_id
1 'polypeptide(L)'
;MAHRRCLRSLARHATAIISLKKTPPLSAIEVLTSKSNPAVTITNWEPSWFTLWSHPRHFSSSKSDDSEEETEMEEASDGEAENDEAASDLDRDYSPEEKEAEAAAIGYKVVGPLQRSDRVFKDYEPVFAVVQIGSHQFKVSNGDSIFTERLKFCEVNDKLILNKVLLLGSPAQSIVGRPILPDAAVHAVVEEHALDAKVIIFKKKRRKNYRRTKGHRQELTKLRITDIQGIEKPWKEAVKKPEKIATDA
;
A
#
# COMPACT_ATOMS: atom_id res chain seq x y z
N MET A 1 -28.83 -41.83 -21.45
CA MET A 1 -29.80 -42.08 -20.37
C MET A 1 -29.72 -40.94 -19.37
N ALA A 2 -30.66 -39.98 -19.46
CA ALA A 2 -30.67 -38.78 -18.63
C ALA A 2 -31.59 -38.99 -17.42
N HIS A 3 -31.01 -39.05 -16.22
CA HIS A 3 -31.77 -39.14 -14.98
C HIS A 3 -32.32 -37.75 -14.58
N ARG A 4 -33.63 -37.55 -14.77
CA ARG A 4 -34.38 -36.45 -14.18
C ARG A 4 -34.57 -36.72 -12.69
N ARG A 5 -33.88 -35.97 -11.82
CA ARG A 5 -34.18 -35.94 -10.38
C ARG A 5 -34.95 -34.67 -10.07
N CYS A 6 -36.20 -34.88 -9.66
CA CYS A 6 -37.17 -33.89 -9.20
C CYS A 6 -36.76 -33.42 -7.80
N LEU A 7 -36.54 -32.10 -7.62
CA LEU A 7 -36.44 -31.47 -6.30
C LEU A 7 -37.75 -30.72 -6.06
N ARG A 8 -38.55 -31.21 -5.11
CA ARG A 8 -39.71 -30.50 -4.55
C ARG A 8 -39.19 -29.42 -3.59
N SER A 9 -39.46 -28.15 -3.91
CA SER A 9 -39.26 -27.03 -2.99
C SER A 9 -40.46 -26.94 -2.03
N LEU A 10 -40.18 -26.94 -0.72
CA LEU A 10 -41.16 -26.61 0.31
C LEU A 10 -40.96 -25.13 0.67
N ALA A 11 -41.87 -24.27 0.21
CA ALA A 11 -41.97 -22.90 0.66
C ALA A 11 -42.60 -22.87 2.06
N ARG A 12 -41.89 -22.31 3.05
CA ARG A 12 -42.46 -21.97 4.36
C ARG A 12 -42.78 -20.49 4.37
N HIS A 13 -44.06 -20.18 4.48
CA HIS A 13 -44.58 -18.84 4.71
C HIS A 13 -44.10 -18.33 6.09
N ALA A 14 -43.50 -17.14 6.12
CA ALA A 14 -43.23 -16.39 7.34
C ALA A 14 -44.11 -15.13 7.33
N THR A 15 -45.05 -15.05 8.26
CA THR A 15 -45.85 -13.85 8.55
C THR A 15 -45.12 -13.01 9.59
N ALA A 16 -44.65 -11.83 9.21
CA ALA A 16 -44.13 -10.84 10.15
C ALA A 16 -45.16 -9.70 10.30
N ILE A 17 -45.80 -9.65 11.47
CA ILE A 17 -46.62 -8.52 11.94
C ILE A 17 -45.76 -7.79 12.96
N ILE A 18 -45.14 -6.67 12.60
CA ILE A 18 -44.52 -5.77 13.59
C ILE A 18 -44.79 -4.30 13.19
N SER A 19 -45.88 -3.80 13.79
CA SER A 19 -46.09 -2.49 14.40
C SER A 19 -45.28 -1.28 13.90
N LEU A 20 -45.97 -0.37 13.20
CA LEU A 20 -45.57 1.03 13.06
C LEU A 20 -45.44 1.71 14.44
N LYS A 21 -44.30 2.34 14.72
CA LYS A 21 -44.21 3.40 15.74
C LYS A 21 -43.80 4.70 15.07
N LYS A 22 -44.69 5.67 15.26
CA LYS A 22 -44.77 7.03 14.74
C LYS A 22 -43.68 7.90 15.39
N THR A 23 -42.90 8.62 14.61
CA THR A 23 -41.96 9.66 15.10
C THR A 23 -42.72 10.97 15.36
N PRO A 24 -42.38 11.73 16.43
CA PRO A 24 -42.92 13.07 16.65
C PRO A 24 -42.14 14.13 15.85
N PRO A 25 -42.78 15.22 15.40
CA PRO A 25 -42.08 16.35 14.78
C PRO A 25 -41.49 17.25 15.87
N LEU A 26 -40.21 17.56 15.78
CA LEU A 26 -39.59 18.60 16.62
C LEU A 26 -39.50 19.91 15.84
N SER A 27 -40.06 20.89 16.50
CA SER A 27 -40.13 22.32 16.23
C SER A 27 -38.77 22.96 15.94
N ALA A 28 -38.85 23.94 15.04
CA ALA A 28 -38.02 25.12 14.88
C ALA A 28 -37.09 25.46 16.06
N ILE A 29 -35.80 25.55 15.74
CA ILE A 29 -34.85 26.39 16.48
C ILE A 29 -34.25 27.34 15.44
N GLU A 30 -34.56 28.62 15.63
CA GLU A 30 -33.94 29.75 14.96
C GLU A 30 -32.49 29.89 15.45
N VAL A 31 -31.54 30.05 14.53
CA VAL A 31 -30.25 30.67 14.85
C VAL A 31 -29.96 31.74 13.82
N LEU A 32 -29.74 32.94 14.37
CA LEU A 32 -29.46 34.19 13.72
C LEU A 32 -28.23 34.12 12.80
N THR A 33 -28.40 34.74 11.65
CA THR A 33 -27.40 34.95 10.61
C THR A 33 -26.46 36.09 11.00
N SER A 34 -25.15 35.84 11.00
CA SER A 34 -24.14 36.90 10.88
C SER A 34 -23.68 37.00 9.42
N LYS A 35 -23.92 38.19 8.86
CA LYS A 35 -23.59 38.65 7.50
C LYS A 35 -22.13 38.40 7.11
N SER A 36 -21.90 37.87 5.90
CA SER A 36 -21.33 38.64 4.77
C SER A 36 -21.17 37.76 3.52
N ASN A 37 -22.03 37.98 2.53
CA ASN A 37 -21.68 37.84 1.11
C ASN A 37 -21.40 39.24 0.56
N PRO A 38 -20.64 39.37 -0.54
CA PRO A 38 -21.37 39.75 -1.74
C PRO A 38 -21.10 38.88 -2.96
N ALA A 39 -22.22 38.49 -3.57
CA ALA A 39 -22.51 38.49 -4.99
C ALA A 39 -21.50 37.88 -5.97
N VAL A 40 -21.86 36.67 -6.38
CA VAL A 40 -21.65 36.12 -7.72
C VAL A 40 -22.42 36.95 -8.75
N THR A 41 -21.77 37.32 -9.86
CA THR A 41 -22.46 37.59 -11.14
C THR A 41 -22.12 36.46 -12.11
N ILE A 42 -23.12 35.61 -12.37
CA ILE A 42 -23.13 34.62 -13.45
C ILE A 42 -23.52 35.37 -14.73
N THR A 43 -22.66 35.32 -15.74
CA THR A 43 -23.05 35.55 -17.14
C THR A 43 -23.00 34.21 -17.87
N ASN A 44 -24.16 33.79 -18.35
CA ASN A 44 -24.37 32.66 -19.25
C ASN A 44 -23.72 32.86 -20.63
N TRP A 45 -23.70 31.76 -21.40
CA TRP A 45 -23.66 31.68 -22.88
C TRP A 45 -22.24 31.64 -23.48
N GLU A 46 -21.77 30.66 -24.27
CA GLU A 46 -22.34 29.53 -25.04
C GLU A 46 -21.18 28.57 -25.40
N PRO A 47 -21.38 27.24 -25.57
CA PRO A 47 -20.33 26.34 -26.03
C PRO A 47 -20.36 26.23 -27.55
N SER A 48 -19.36 26.80 -28.23
CA SER A 48 -19.16 26.61 -29.66
C SER A 48 -17.88 25.82 -29.94
N TRP A 49 -17.96 24.96 -30.96
CA TRP A 49 -16.88 24.20 -31.60
C TRP A 49 -16.60 22.79 -31.04
N PHE A 50 -17.62 21.92 -31.13
CA PHE A 50 -17.36 20.56 -31.59
C PHE A 50 -16.85 20.64 -33.04
N THR A 51 -15.55 20.46 -33.27
CA THR A 51 -15.05 20.07 -34.59
C THR A 51 -14.76 18.58 -34.59
N LEU A 52 -15.65 17.86 -35.29
CA LEU A 52 -15.48 16.49 -35.72
C LEU A 52 -14.16 16.35 -36.50
N TRP A 53 -13.21 15.60 -35.97
CA TRP A 53 -12.11 15.08 -36.78
C TRP A 53 -12.52 13.73 -37.36
N SER A 54 -13.31 13.76 -38.43
CA SER A 54 -13.57 12.59 -39.27
C SER A 54 -12.50 12.54 -40.35
N HIS A 55 -11.49 11.68 -40.18
CA HIS A 55 -10.59 11.33 -41.26
C HIS A 55 -11.31 10.37 -42.23
N PRO A 56 -11.42 10.68 -43.53
CA PRO A 56 -11.97 9.75 -44.51
C PRO A 56 -10.96 8.63 -44.78
N ARG A 57 -11.37 7.38 -44.56
CA ARG A 57 -10.65 6.22 -45.11
C ARG A 57 -10.98 6.14 -46.59
N HIS A 58 -10.02 6.46 -47.44
CA HIS A 58 -10.10 6.11 -48.85
C HIS A 58 -9.91 4.58 -48.98
N PHE A 59 -11.00 3.90 -49.30
CA PHE A 59 -10.99 2.55 -49.85
C PHE A 59 -10.74 2.69 -51.36
N SER A 60 -9.50 2.44 -51.80
CA SER A 60 -9.19 2.31 -53.22
C SER A 60 -9.06 0.83 -53.56
N SER A 61 -10.00 0.36 -54.37
CA SER A 61 -9.90 -0.89 -55.11
C SER A 61 -9.25 -0.60 -56.46
N SER A 62 -8.09 -1.18 -56.73
CA SER A 62 -7.69 -1.51 -58.09
C SER A 62 -6.85 -2.77 -58.09
N LYS A 63 -7.22 -3.63 -59.02
CA LYS A 63 -6.78 -5.00 -59.25
C LYS A 63 -5.84 -4.98 -60.46
N SER A 64 -4.89 -5.93 -60.45
CA SER A 64 -4.07 -6.49 -61.55
C SER A 64 -2.96 -5.64 -62.22
N ASP A 65 -1.70 -6.07 -62.02
CA ASP A 65 -0.73 -6.63 -63.01
C ASP A 65 0.63 -6.70 -62.29
N ASP A 66 1.19 -7.87 -61.96
CA ASP A 66 1.97 -8.81 -62.79
C ASP A 66 3.23 -8.19 -63.43
N SER A 67 4.35 -8.29 -62.71
CA SER A 67 5.71 -8.26 -63.26
C SER A 67 6.70 -8.71 -62.19
N GLU A 68 7.20 -9.93 -62.35
CA GLU A 68 8.32 -10.49 -61.61
C GLU A 68 9.59 -9.67 -61.91
N GLU A 69 10.11 -8.95 -60.91
CA GLU A 69 11.48 -8.46 -60.92
C GLU A 69 12.26 -9.19 -59.83
N GLU A 70 13.07 -10.15 -60.27
CA GLU A 70 14.09 -10.79 -59.45
C GLU A 70 15.08 -9.71 -59.00
N THR A 71 14.98 -9.30 -57.73
CA THR A 71 16.00 -8.46 -57.11
C THR A 71 17.04 -9.38 -56.48
N GLU A 72 18.23 -9.39 -57.09
CA GLU A 72 19.41 -10.09 -56.59
C GLU A 72 19.65 -9.71 -55.11
N MET A 73 19.64 -10.74 -54.27
CA MET A 73 19.94 -10.67 -52.84
C MET A 73 21.44 -10.43 -52.69
N GLU A 74 21.87 -9.17 -52.60
CA GLU A 74 23.21 -8.87 -52.12
C GLU A 74 23.31 -9.26 -50.63
N GLU A 75 24.22 -10.19 -50.35
CA GLU A 75 24.59 -10.56 -49.00
C GLU A 75 25.22 -9.37 -48.28
N ALA A 76 24.40 -8.66 -47.51
CA ALA A 76 24.90 -7.82 -46.44
C ALA A 76 25.53 -8.73 -45.38
N SER A 77 26.86 -8.79 -45.42
CA SER A 77 27.71 -9.26 -44.33
C SER A 77 27.42 -8.41 -43.10
N ASP A 78 26.43 -8.80 -42.32
CA ASP A 78 26.18 -8.28 -40.98
C ASP A 78 27.31 -8.81 -40.09
N GLY A 79 28.35 -7.98 -39.95
CA GLY A 79 29.37 -8.17 -38.95
C GLY A 79 28.71 -8.25 -37.58
N GLU A 80 28.73 -9.46 -37.02
CA GLU A 80 28.52 -9.73 -35.60
C GLU A 80 29.53 -8.90 -34.82
N ALA A 81 29.17 -7.65 -34.51
CA ALA A 81 29.79 -6.93 -33.43
C ALA A 81 29.27 -7.60 -32.15
N GLU A 82 30.01 -8.62 -31.70
CA GLU A 82 29.95 -9.17 -30.35
C GLU A 82 30.04 -8.00 -29.37
N ASN A 83 28.86 -7.49 -28.97
CA ASN A 83 28.74 -6.54 -27.89
C ASN A 83 28.69 -7.37 -26.59
N ASP A 84 29.84 -7.95 -26.25
CA ASP A 84 30.08 -8.73 -25.04
C ASP A 84 30.09 -7.87 -23.75
N GLU A 85 29.58 -6.63 -23.81
CA GLU A 85 29.51 -5.73 -22.65
C GLU A 85 28.14 -5.73 -21.94
N ALA A 86 27.26 -6.67 -22.25
CA ALA A 86 25.96 -6.81 -21.57
C ALA A 86 25.99 -7.65 -20.28
N ALA A 87 27.14 -7.77 -19.61
CA ALA A 87 27.31 -8.64 -18.44
C ALA A 87 28.21 -8.07 -17.33
N SER A 88 28.29 -6.75 -17.15
CA SER A 88 29.02 -6.13 -16.03
C SER A 88 28.21 -5.13 -15.17
N ASP A 89 26.89 -5.03 -15.37
CA ASP A 89 25.97 -4.23 -14.52
C ASP A 89 25.66 -4.90 -13.15
N LEU A 90 26.51 -5.83 -12.71
CA LEU A 90 26.43 -6.48 -11.40
C LEU A 90 27.53 -5.85 -10.54
N ASP A 91 27.13 -5.18 -9.46
CA ASP A 91 27.98 -4.47 -8.49
C ASP A 91 28.39 -3.04 -8.89
N ARG A 92 27.40 -2.17 -9.14
CA ARG A 92 27.60 -0.76 -8.85
C ARG A 92 27.73 -0.60 -7.33
N ASP A 93 28.96 -0.43 -6.85
CA ASP A 93 29.24 -0.13 -5.45
C ASP A 93 28.60 1.21 -5.07
N TYR A 94 27.44 1.16 -4.43
CA TYR A 94 26.80 2.38 -3.90
C TYR A 94 27.71 3.02 -2.86
N SER A 95 27.95 4.32 -3.01
CA SER A 95 28.62 5.10 -1.97
C SER A 95 27.78 5.06 -0.68
N PRO A 96 28.39 5.06 0.52
CA PRO A 96 27.64 5.10 1.77
C PRO A 96 26.58 6.22 1.83
N GLU A 97 26.92 7.38 1.28
CA GLU A 97 26.02 8.55 1.21
C GLU A 97 24.79 8.30 0.33
N GLU A 98 24.96 7.57 -0.78
CA GLU A 98 23.85 7.20 -1.68
C GLU A 98 22.91 6.21 -1.00
N LYS A 99 23.46 5.22 -0.28
CA LYS A 99 22.67 4.25 0.49
C LYS A 99 21.81 4.95 1.54
N GLU A 100 22.39 5.90 2.26
CA GLU A 100 21.68 6.68 3.27
C GLU A 100 20.61 7.58 2.65
N ALA A 101 20.89 8.22 1.51
CA ALA A 101 19.94 9.07 0.79
C ALA A 101 18.75 8.26 0.26
N GLU A 102 18.99 7.09 -0.33
CA GLU A 102 17.92 6.20 -0.81
C GLU A 102 17.08 5.65 0.36
N ALA A 103 17.72 5.23 1.46
CA ALA A 103 17.02 4.79 2.67
C ALA A 103 16.13 5.91 3.24
N ALA A 104 16.66 7.13 3.32
CA ALA A 104 15.92 8.31 3.78
C ALA A 104 14.75 8.65 2.85
N ALA A 105 14.92 8.48 1.53
CA ALA A 105 13.85 8.66 0.55
C ALA A 105 12.72 7.64 0.74
N ILE A 106 13.03 6.38 1.09
CA ILE A 106 12.01 5.37 1.43
C ILE A 106 11.35 5.70 2.78
N GLY A 107 12.10 6.28 3.71
CA GLY A 107 11.60 6.81 4.99
C GLY A 107 12.23 6.19 6.23
N TYR A 108 13.38 5.52 6.10
CA TYR A 108 14.08 4.88 7.20
C TYR A 108 15.55 5.28 7.25
N LYS A 109 16.15 5.16 8.43
CA LYS A 109 17.58 5.31 8.67
C LYS A 109 18.09 4.06 9.39
N VAL A 110 19.21 3.53 8.92
CA VAL A 110 19.90 2.41 9.59
C VAL A 110 20.82 3.00 10.67
N VAL A 111 20.71 2.50 11.90
CA VAL A 111 21.56 2.92 13.03
C VAL A 111 22.73 1.95 13.19
N GLY A 112 22.49 0.66 12.93
CA GLY A 112 23.47 -0.41 13.03
C GLY A 112 22.90 -1.66 13.70
N PRO A 113 23.73 -2.69 13.93
CA PRO A 113 23.27 -3.99 14.38
C PRO A 113 22.81 -3.98 15.84
N LEU A 114 21.78 -4.78 16.12
CA LEU A 114 21.30 -5.07 17.45
C LEU A 114 22.33 -5.89 18.22
N GLN A 115 22.76 -5.38 19.37
CA GLN A 115 23.68 -6.10 20.26
C GLN A 115 22.88 -7.03 21.16
N ARG A 116 23.48 -8.18 21.52
CA ARG A 116 22.83 -9.18 22.38
C ARG A 116 22.46 -8.65 23.78
N SER A 117 23.16 -7.63 24.26
CA SER A 117 22.91 -6.96 25.53
C SER A 117 21.69 -6.03 25.50
N ASP A 118 21.26 -5.59 24.32
CA ASP A 118 20.24 -4.56 24.18
C ASP A 118 18.86 -5.14 24.45
N ARG A 119 18.23 -4.70 25.55
CA ARG A 119 16.82 -5.02 25.86
C ARG A 119 15.89 -4.01 25.20
N VAL A 120 15.72 -4.14 23.88
CA VAL A 120 14.98 -3.13 23.08
C VAL A 120 13.47 -3.33 23.14
N PHE A 121 13.01 -4.55 23.40
CA PHE A 121 11.59 -4.84 23.55
C PHE A 121 11.11 -4.43 24.94
N LYS A 122 10.22 -3.43 24.98
CA LYS A 122 9.58 -2.93 26.19
C LYS A 122 8.17 -3.53 26.30
N ASP A 123 7.59 -3.41 27.50
CA ASP A 123 6.17 -3.70 27.69
C ASP A 123 5.29 -2.82 26.80
N TYR A 124 4.08 -3.31 26.51
CA TYR A 124 3.09 -2.55 25.76
C TYR A 124 2.83 -1.18 26.39
N GLU A 125 2.89 -0.15 25.55
CA GLU A 125 2.53 1.23 25.87
C GLU A 125 1.27 1.58 25.07
N PRO A 126 0.28 2.30 25.66
CA PRO A 126 -0.97 2.65 24.99
C PRO A 126 -0.77 3.81 24.00
N VAL A 127 0.19 3.68 23.09
CA VAL A 127 0.56 4.68 22.08
C VAL A 127 0.62 3.98 20.72
N PHE A 128 0.18 4.68 19.68
CA PHE A 128 0.31 4.21 18.31
C PHE A 128 0.83 5.31 17.38
N ALA A 129 1.41 4.89 16.27
CA ALA A 129 1.86 5.77 15.19
C ALA A 129 1.30 5.28 13.85
N VAL A 130 1.19 6.19 12.88
CA VAL A 130 1.02 5.84 11.47
C VAL A 130 2.32 6.19 10.75
N VAL A 131 3.03 5.16 10.30
CA VAL A 131 4.30 5.27 9.60
C VAL A 131 4.10 5.02 8.11
N GLN A 132 4.85 5.74 7.27
CA GLN A 132 4.90 5.50 5.85
C GLN A 132 6.26 4.91 5.47
N ILE A 133 6.25 3.75 4.82
CA ILE A 133 7.45 3.09 4.30
C ILE A 133 7.22 2.91 2.80
N GLY A 134 8.01 3.61 1.98
CA GLY A 134 7.78 3.70 0.54
C GLY A 134 6.39 4.28 0.24
N SER A 135 5.55 3.49 -0.45
CA SER A 135 4.18 3.89 -0.84
C SER A 135 3.09 3.39 0.11
N HIS A 136 3.45 2.63 1.15
CA HIS A 136 2.50 2.00 2.06
C HIS A 136 2.51 2.67 3.44
N GLN A 137 1.33 2.73 4.06
CA GLN A 137 1.15 3.26 5.41
C GLN A 137 0.75 2.13 6.36
N PHE A 138 1.34 2.12 7.55
CA PHE A 138 1.10 1.13 8.58
C PHE A 138 0.75 1.82 9.89
N LYS A 139 -0.32 1.34 10.54
CA LYS A 139 -0.58 1.65 11.94
C LYS A 139 0.25 0.70 12.80
N VAL A 140 1.04 1.25 13.69
CA VAL A 140 1.97 0.49 14.53
C VAL A 140 1.88 0.91 15.98
N SER A 141 2.07 -0.06 16.87
CA SER A 141 2.23 0.09 18.31
C SER A 141 3.54 -0.57 18.73
N ASN A 142 3.99 -0.32 19.96
CA ASN A 142 5.16 -1.01 20.50
C ASN A 142 4.91 -2.54 20.54
N GLY A 143 5.84 -3.31 19.99
CA GLY A 143 5.78 -4.76 19.94
C GLY A 143 4.95 -5.30 18.78
N ASP A 144 4.54 -4.48 17.80
CA ASP A 144 3.90 -4.99 16.60
C ASP A 144 4.94 -5.53 15.61
N SER A 145 4.58 -6.59 14.88
CA SER A 145 5.35 -7.09 13.73
C SER A 145 4.63 -6.72 12.44
N ILE A 146 5.33 -6.07 11.52
CA ILE A 146 4.79 -5.68 10.21
C ILE A 146 5.65 -6.26 9.08
N PHE A 147 5.00 -6.58 7.95
CA PHE A 147 5.68 -6.94 6.71
C PHE A 147 5.69 -5.73 5.78
N THR A 148 6.87 -5.39 5.28
CA THR A 148 7.07 -4.30 4.32
C THR A 148 7.66 -4.85 3.04
N GLU A 149 7.70 -4.00 2.01
CA GLU A 149 8.54 -4.23 0.84
C GLU A 149 9.99 -4.48 1.25
N ARG A 150 10.75 -5.13 0.36
CA ARG A 150 12.17 -5.43 0.60
C ARG A 150 12.97 -4.13 0.76
N LEU A 151 13.57 -3.97 1.93
CA LEU A 151 14.54 -2.92 2.22
C LEU A 151 15.93 -3.38 1.78
N LYS A 152 16.60 -2.61 0.91
CA LYS A 152 17.86 -3.01 0.26
C LYS A 152 19.09 -2.87 1.16
N PHE A 153 19.13 -1.80 1.96
CA PHE A 153 20.34 -1.35 2.67
C PHE A 153 20.34 -1.71 4.17
N CYS A 154 19.58 -2.72 4.57
CA CYS A 154 19.57 -3.18 5.96
C CYS A 154 19.76 -4.70 6.01
N GLU A 155 20.38 -5.17 7.08
CA GLU A 155 20.62 -6.56 7.37
C GLU A 155 19.70 -7.07 8.49
N VAL A 156 19.71 -8.38 8.69
CA VAL A 156 18.94 -9.02 9.75
C VAL A 156 19.52 -8.62 11.11
N ASN A 157 18.64 -8.26 12.04
CA ASN A 157 18.95 -7.67 13.35
C ASN A 157 19.44 -6.22 13.32
N ASP A 158 19.35 -5.49 12.22
CA ASP A 158 19.62 -4.05 12.25
C ASP A 158 18.54 -3.27 12.99
N LYS A 159 18.99 -2.24 13.72
CA LYS A 159 18.14 -1.22 14.33
C LYS A 159 17.86 -0.12 13.30
N LEU A 160 16.58 0.11 13.06
CA LEU A 160 16.07 1.10 12.12
C LEU A 160 15.32 2.20 12.86
N ILE A 161 15.43 3.42 12.36
CA ILE A 161 14.59 4.55 12.74
C ILE A 161 13.72 4.90 11.54
N LEU A 162 12.40 4.82 11.69
CA LEU A 162 11.42 5.24 10.71
C LEU A 162 11.11 6.71 10.94
N ASN A 163 11.53 7.57 10.00
CA ASN A 163 11.43 9.03 10.11
C ASN A 163 10.13 9.56 9.48
N LYS A 164 9.54 8.83 8.52
CA LYS A 164 8.29 9.23 7.87
C LYS A 164 7.08 8.85 8.73
N VAL A 165 6.86 9.61 9.79
CA VAL A 165 5.70 9.48 10.67
C VAL A 165 4.65 10.51 10.30
N LEU A 166 3.43 10.05 10.05
CA LEU A 166 2.31 10.89 9.61
C LEU A 166 1.40 11.30 10.77
N LEU A 167 1.27 10.44 11.78
CA LEU A 167 0.38 10.65 12.91
C LEU A 167 0.91 9.93 14.15
N LEU A 168 0.79 10.56 15.31
CA LEU A 168 1.01 9.96 16.62
C LEU A 168 -0.29 10.03 17.45
N GLY A 169 -0.61 8.96 18.15
CA GLY A 169 -1.82 8.85 18.94
C GLY A 169 -1.56 8.23 20.31
N SER A 170 -2.13 8.86 21.33
CA SER A 170 -2.15 8.44 22.74
C SER A 170 -3.61 8.55 23.22
N PRO A 171 -4.03 7.86 24.30
CA PRO A 171 -5.36 8.01 24.87
C PRO A 171 -5.71 9.47 25.20
N ALA A 172 -4.73 10.31 25.50
CA ALA A 172 -4.94 11.71 25.87
C ALA A 172 -4.94 12.68 24.67
N GLN A 173 -4.15 12.38 23.63
CA GLN A 173 -3.89 13.31 22.54
C GLN A 173 -3.63 12.61 21.20
N SER A 174 -3.97 13.27 20.10
CA SER A 174 -3.65 12.83 18.74
C SER A 174 -2.99 13.97 17.97
N ILE A 175 -1.78 13.74 17.49
CA ILE A 175 -0.96 14.71 16.77
C ILE A 175 -0.94 14.28 15.30
N VAL A 176 -1.46 15.15 14.43
CA VAL A 176 -1.58 14.89 12.98
C VAL A 176 -0.54 15.72 12.23
N GLY A 177 0.27 15.04 11.42
CA GLY A 177 1.34 15.64 10.61
C GLY A 177 0.83 16.41 9.38
N ARG A 178 1.69 17.29 8.84
CA ARG A 178 1.44 18.07 7.63
C ARG A 178 2.71 18.21 6.77
N PRO A 179 3.06 17.26 5.90
CA PRO A 179 2.57 15.88 5.83
C PRO A 179 3.24 14.95 6.86
N ILE A 180 4.48 15.23 7.27
CA ILE A 180 5.25 14.47 8.26
C ILE A 180 5.35 15.22 9.59
N LEU A 181 5.62 14.49 10.68
CA LEU A 181 5.94 15.05 11.99
C LEU A 181 7.47 15.07 12.18
N PRO A 182 8.11 16.24 12.35
CA PRO A 182 9.57 16.36 12.37
C PRO A 182 10.22 15.75 13.62
N ASP A 183 9.57 15.87 14.78
CA ASP A 183 10.12 15.42 16.07
C ASP A 183 9.69 13.99 16.44
N ALA A 184 9.04 13.28 15.50
CA ALA A 184 8.54 11.94 15.70
C ALA A 184 9.53 10.90 15.12
N ALA A 185 9.81 9.87 15.90
CA ALA A 185 10.66 8.77 15.47
C ALA A 185 10.07 7.44 15.95
N VAL A 186 9.99 6.45 15.06
CA VAL A 186 9.59 5.09 15.40
C VAL A 186 10.80 4.18 15.26
N HIS A 187 11.20 3.56 16.36
CA HIS A 187 12.31 2.61 16.39
C HIS A 187 11.79 1.22 16.05
N ALA A 188 12.53 0.52 15.20
CA ALA A 188 12.20 -0.82 14.75
C ALA A 188 13.47 -1.67 14.63
N VAL A 189 13.29 -2.99 14.59
CA VAL A 189 14.36 -3.97 14.34
C VAL A 189 13.95 -4.85 13.17
N VAL A 190 14.89 -5.15 12.29
CA VAL A 190 14.71 -6.14 11.22
C VAL A 190 14.78 -7.54 11.81
N GLU A 191 13.68 -8.30 11.78
CA GLU A 191 13.66 -9.69 12.26
C GLU A 191 14.17 -10.66 11.21
N GLU A 192 13.68 -10.53 9.97
CA GLU A 192 14.02 -11.42 8.87
C GLU A 192 13.68 -10.81 7.50
N HIS A 193 14.33 -11.34 6.47
CA HIS A 193 13.90 -11.16 5.09
C HIS A 193 13.22 -12.44 4.62
N ALA A 194 11.94 -12.34 4.27
CA ALA A 194 11.09 -13.47 3.94
C ALA A 194 10.62 -13.41 2.49
N LEU A 195 10.32 -14.59 1.92
CA LEU A 195 9.60 -14.69 0.66
C LEU A 195 8.12 -14.89 0.93
N ASP A 196 7.30 -14.09 0.26
CA ASP A 196 5.85 -14.23 0.31
C ASP A 196 5.41 -15.58 -0.32
N ALA A 197 4.15 -15.92 -0.08
CA ALA A 197 3.47 -17.04 -0.72
C ALA A 197 3.60 -16.96 -2.24
N LYS A 198 3.79 -18.12 -2.89
CA LYS A 198 3.90 -18.17 -4.35
C LYS A 198 2.57 -17.77 -4.98
N VAL A 199 2.58 -16.66 -5.70
CA VAL A 199 1.46 -16.23 -6.54
C VAL A 199 1.60 -16.87 -7.92
N ILE A 200 0.59 -17.63 -8.36
CA ILE A 200 0.61 -18.31 -9.66
C ILE A 200 -0.07 -17.42 -10.70
N ILE A 201 0.71 -16.96 -11.68
CA ILE A 201 0.24 -16.20 -12.83
C ILE A 201 -0.05 -17.17 -13.97
N PHE A 202 -1.32 -17.40 -14.24
CA PHE A 202 -1.77 -18.25 -15.35
C PHE A 202 -2.33 -17.40 -16.49
N LYS A 203 -1.70 -17.46 -17.67
CA LYS A 203 -2.12 -16.78 -18.89
C LYS A 203 -2.65 -17.82 -19.89
N LYS A 204 -3.86 -17.63 -20.42
CA LYS A 204 -4.46 -18.51 -21.44
C LYS A 204 -5.20 -17.70 -22.50
N LYS A 205 -4.99 -18.01 -23.77
CA LYS A 205 -5.81 -17.47 -24.89
C LYS A 205 -6.69 -18.58 -25.47
N ARG A 206 -7.98 -18.30 -25.63
CA ARG A 206 -8.97 -19.25 -26.14
C ARG A 206 -8.69 -19.60 -27.60
N ARG A 207 -8.77 -20.89 -27.97
CA ARG A 207 -8.57 -21.42 -29.35
C ARG A 207 -7.21 -21.08 -30.01
N LYS A 208 -6.24 -20.57 -29.26
CA LYS A 208 -4.91 -20.22 -29.78
C LYS A 208 -3.79 -21.14 -29.27
N ASN A 209 -4.14 -22.28 -28.65
CA ASN A 209 -3.24 -23.21 -27.95
C ASN A 209 -2.19 -22.54 -27.03
N TYR A 210 -2.45 -21.29 -26.60
CA TYR A 210 -1.55 -20.52 -25.77
C TYR A 210 -1.99 -20.66 -24.33
N ARG A 211 -1.14 -21.30 -23.52
CA ARG A 211 -1.24 -21.38 -22.06
C ARG A 211 0.17 -21.26 -21.47
N ARG A 212 0.35 -20.39 -20.48
CA ARG A 212 1.60 -20.19 -19.75
C ARG A 212 1.29 -20.08 -18.26
N THR A 213 2.05 -20.78 -17.44
CA THR A 213 1.96 -20.71 -15.98
C THR A 213 3.31 -20.23 -15.48
N LYS A 214 3.37 -19.12 -14.76
CA LYS A 214 4.57 -18.59 -14.10
C LYS A 214 4.28 -18.41 -12.62
N GLY A 215 5.24 -18.73 -11.76
CA GLY A 215 5.16 -18.38 -10.34
C GLY A 215 5.88 -17.05 -10.08
N HIS A 216 5.36 -16.26 -9.15
CA HIS A 216 6.03 -15.10 -8.55
C HIS A 216 6.08 -15.27 -7.04
N ARG A 217 7.17 -14.85 -6.41
CA ARG A 217 7.29 -14.70 -4.96
C ARG A 217 7.90 -13.34 -4.71
N GLN A 218 7.25 -12.54 -3.88
CA GLN A 218 7.74 -11.22 -3.52
C GLN A 218 8.66 -11.33 -2.31
N GLU A 219 9.80 -10.65 -2.34
CA GLU A 219 10.64 -10.48 -1.15
C GLU A 219 10.06 -9.39 -0.26
N LEU A 220 10.00 -9.71 1.04
CA LEU A 220 9.47 -8.84 2.08
C LEU A 220 10.50 -8.73 3.21
N THR A 221 10.47 -7.62 3.92
CA THR A 221 11.21 -7.46 5.18
C THR A 221 10.21 -7.48 6.33
N LYS A 222 10.48 -8.28 7.35
CA LYS A 222 9.69 -8.29 8.57
C LYS A 222 10.34 -7.37 9.60
N LEU A 223 9.61 -6.35 10.02
CA LEU A 223 10.04 -5.40 11.02
C LEU A 223 9.28 -5.62 12.33
N ARG A 224 9.99 -5.51 13.44
CA ARG A 224 9.41 -5.49 14.79
C ARG A 224 9.57 -4.10 15.39
N ILE A 225 8.47 -3.49 15.77
CA ILE A 225 8.45 -2.14 16.33
C ILE A 225 8.84 -2.21 17.80
N THR A 226 9.77 -1.33 18.22
CA THR A 226 10.36 -1.37 19.56
C THR A 226 10.00 -0.16 20.42
N ASP A 227 9.93 1.03 19.84
CA ASP A 227 9.62 2.25 20.58
C ASP A 227 9.00 3.30 19.67
N ILE A 228 8.11 4.12 20.23
CA ILE A 228 7.50 5.27 19.57
C ILE A 228 7.89 6.51 20.38
N GLN A 229 8.49 7.49 19.71
CA GLN A 229 8.97 8.75 20.29
C GLN A 229 8.25 9.95 19.68
N GLY A 230 8.18 11.06 20.42
CA GLY A 230 7.54 12.31 19.99
C GLY A 230 6.12 12.53 20.52
N ILE A 231 5.66 11.72 21.49
CA ILE A 231 4.37 11.90 22.16
C ILE A 231 4.48 11.61 23.66
N GLU A 232 3.72 12.36 24.46
CA GLU A 232 3.67 12.12 25.90
C GLU A 232 3.01 10.79 26.21
N LYS A 233 3.73 9.95 26.94
CA LYS A 233 3.29 8.62 27.36
C LYS A 233 2.59 8.75 28.71
N PRO A 234 1.35 8.25 28.88
CA PRO A 234 0.70 8.29 30.18
C PRO A 234 1.52 7.48 31.19
N TRP A 235 1.78 8.03 32.37
CA TRP A 235 2.48 7.30 33.42
C TRP A 235 1.68 6.07 33.82
N LYS A 236 2.35 4.91 33.81
CA LYS A 236 1.80 3.63 34.25
C LYS A 236 1.76 3.67 35.78
N GLU A 237 0.63 4.05 36.38
CA GLU A 237 0.42 3.82 37.81
C GLU A 237 0.52 2.31 38.05
N ALA A 238 1.51 1.91 38.85
CA ALA A 238 1.68 0.52 39.22
C ALA A 238 0.48 0.10 40.07
N VAL A 239 -0.51 -0.56 39.45
CA VAL A 239 -1.62 -1.16 40.17
C VAL A 239 -1.04 -2.16 41.15
N LYS A 240 -0.94 -1.77 42.43
CA LYS A 240 -0.55 -2.68 43.51
C LYS A 240 -1.53 -3.83 43.51
N LYS A 241 -1.03 -5.03 43.22
CA LYS A 241 -1.81 -6.27 43.29
C LYS A 241 -2.44 -6.34 44.69
N PRO A 242 -3.76 -6.54 44.82
CA PRO A 242 -4.36 -6.61 46.15
C PRO A 242 -3.75 -7.78 46.91
N GLU A 243 -3.11 -7.49 48.04
CA GLU A 243 -2.64 -8.51 48.96
C GLU A 243 -3.85 -9.30 49.44
N LYS A 244 -3.79 -10.64 49.31
CA LYS A 244 -4.84 -11.51 49.86
C LYS A 244 -4.80 -11.38 51.37
N ILE A 245 -5.75 -10.65 51.93
CA ILE A 245 -6.00 -10.64 53.37
C ILE A 245 -6.41 -12.06 53.75
N ALA A 246 -5.55 -12.79 54.45
CA ALA A 246 -5.90 -14.07 55.04
C ALA A 246 -6.87 -13.79 56.20
N THR A 247 -8.13 -14.16 56.03
CA THR A 247 -9.10 -14.19 57.12
C THR A 247 -8.81 -15.41 57.99
N ASP A 248 -8.18 -15.20 59.14
CA ASP A 248 -8.09 -16.18 60.20
C ASP A 248 -9.49 -16.41 60.78
N ALA A 249 -9.92 -17.68 60.82
CA ALA A 249 -11.18 -18.16 61.37
C ALA A 249 -10.92 -19.12 62.53
#